data_AF-A0A956SP68-F1
#
_entry.id   AF-A0A956SP68-F1
#
_cell.length_a   1.000
_cell.length_b   1.000
_cell.length_c   1.000
_cell.angle_alpha   90.00
_cell.angle_beta   90.00
_cell.angle_gamma   90.00
#
_symmetry.space_group_name_H-M   'P 1'
#
loop_
_entity.id
_entity.type
_entity.pdbx_description
1 polymer ?
#
loop_
_entity_poly.entity_id
_entity_poly.type
_entity_poly.pdbx_seq_one_letter_code
_entity_poly.pdbx_strand_id
1 'polypeptide(L)' 'MWPSERPVVTAEWLCTRCSTSNRKLVPVGTRSVTDRCLHCGLRHTVTPGDRPVRWQAGAA' A
#
# COMPACT_ATOMS: atom_id res chain seq x y z
N MET A 1 19.82 -24.12 -1.25
CA MET A 1 19.22 -23.15 -0.32
C MET A 1 18.37 -22.19 -1.14
N TRP A 2 17.06 -22.41 -1.19
CA TRP A 2 16.12 -21.47 -1.82
C TRP A 2 16.02 -20.23 -0.92
N PRO A 3 16.03 -18.99 -1.44
CA PRO A 3 15.82 -17.84 -0.57
C PRO A 3 14.42 -17.94 0.03
N SER A 4 14.34 -17.95 1.37
CA SER A 4 13.09 -17.91 2.11
C SER A 4 12.34 -16.63 1.75
N GLU A 5 11.38 -16.75 0.85
CA GLU A 5 10.54 -15.65 0.39
C GLU A 5 9.74 -15.17 1.60
N ARG A 6 10.00 -13.93 2.05
CA ARG A 6 9.27 -13.37 3.18
C ARG A 6 7.79 -13.36 2.82
N PRO A 7 6.88 -13.77 3.73
CA PRO A 7 5.46 -13.73 3.44
C PRO A 7 5.07 -12.28 3.10
N VAL A 8 4.24 -12.11 2.06
CA VAL A 8 3.77 -10.82 1.57
C VAL A 8 2.26 -10.67 1.79
N VAL A 9 1.81 -9.43 1.91
CA VAL A 9 0.40 -9.04 2.00
C VAL A 9 0.09 -7.97 0.97
N THR A 10 -1.17 -7.86 0.57
CA THR A 10 -1.63 -6.80 -0.32
C THR A 10 -2.04 -5.58 0.49
N ALA A 11 -1.36 -4.46 0.26
CA ALA A 11 -1.79 -3.14 0.68
C ALA A 11 -2.77 -2.58 -0.35
N GLU A 12 -4.08 -2.71 -0.11
CA GLU A 12 -5.11 -2.02 -0.89
C GLU A 12 -5.41 -0.65 -0.25
N TRP A 13 -5.38 0.42 -1.06
CA TRP A 13 -5.59 1.79 -0.62
C TRP A 13 -6.29 2.64 -1.69
N LEU A 14 -6.99 3.70 -1.27
CA LEU A 14 -7.65 4.65 -2.18
C LEU A 14 -6.79 5.90 -2.36
N CYS A 15 -6.64 6.34 -3.61
CA CYS A 15 -5.98 7.61 -3.89
C CYS A 15 -6.79 8.77 -3.32
N THR A 16 -6.15 9.62 -2.51
CA THR A 16 -6.82 10.80 -1.92
C THR A 16 -7.15 11.90 -2.93
N ARG A 17 -6.65 11.80 -4.17
CA ARG A 17 -6.93 12.76 -5.26
C ARG A 17 -8.00 12.29 -6.23
N CYS A 18 -7.94 11.05 -6.72
CA CYS A 18 -8.83 10.55 -7.78
C CYS A 18 -9.76 9.42 -7.34
N SER A 19 -9.69 9.01 -6.06
CA SER A 19 -10.53 7.96 -5.47
C SER A 19 -10.37 6.56 -6.08
N THR A 20 -9.43 6.37 -7.01
CA THR A 20 -9.10 5.05 -7.57
C THR A 20 -8.48 4.13 -6.52
N SER A 21 -8.86 2.86 -6.56
CA SER A 21 -8.24 1.79 -5.76
C SER A 21 -6.89 1.38 -6.34
N ASN A 22 -5.87 1.30 -5.49
CA ASN A 22 -4.52 0.89 -5.83
C ASN A 22 -4.12 -0.29 -4.92
N ARG A 23 -3.26 -1.17 -5.43
CA ARG A 23 -2.79 -2.37 -4.72
C ARG A 23 -1.29 -2.50 -4.85
N LYS A 24 -0.61 -2.79 -3.74
CA LYS A 24 0.83 -3.07 -3.69
C LYS A 24 1.12 -4.28 -2.83
N LEU A 25 1.99 -5.18 -3.31
CA LEU A 25 2.52 -6.26 -2.48
C LEU A 25 3.62 -5.73 -1.58
N VAL A 26 3.48 -5.97 -0.27
CA VAL A 26 4.45 -5.56 0.74
C VAL A 26 4.77 -6.73 1.67
N PRO A 27 5.98 -6.79 2.25
CA PRO A 27 6.28 -7.77 3.28
C PRO A 27 5.30 -7.72 4.46
N VAL A 28 5.02 -8.87 5.06
CA VAL A 28 4.30 -8.92 6.34
C VAL A 28 5.03 -8.07 7.38
N GLY A 29 4.28 -7.25 8.11
CA GLY A 29 4.81 -6.35 9.14
C GLY A 29 5.26 -4.98 8.64
N THR A 30 5.17 -4.69 7.34
CA THR A 30 5.39 -3.34 6.82
C THR A 30 4.42 -2.35 7.48
N ARG A 31 4.97 -1.29 8.07
CA ARG A 31 4.19 -0.24 8.76
C ARG A 31 3.93 1.00 7.90
N SER A 32 4.72 1.19 6.85
CA SER A 32 4.59 2.29 5.89
C SER A 32 5.24 1.90 4.58
N VAL A 33 4.65 2.31 3.46
CA VAL A 33 5.22 2.15 2.12
C VAL A 33 4.88 3.36 1.26
N THR A 34 5.82 3.82 0.45
CA THR A 34 5.53 4.81 -0.58
C THR A 34 5.05 4.13 -1.85
N ASP A 35 3.96 4.60 -2.41
CA ASP A 35 3.40 4.12 -3.67
C ASP A 35 2.94 5.25 -4.58
N ARG A 36 2.72 4.95 -5.87
CA ARG A 36 2.16 5.93 -6.81
C ARG A 36 0.80 5.44 -7.29
N CYS A 37 -0.16 6.35 -7.39
CA CYS A 37 -1.44 6.01 -7.98
C CYS A 37 -1.26 5.63 -9.46
N LEU A 38 -1.77 4.47 -9.86
CA LEU A 38 -1.66 3.98 -11.24
C LEU A 38 -2.52 4.80 -12.23
N HIS A 39 -3.50 5.56 -11.73
CA HIS A 39 -4.35 6.40 -12.57
C HIS A 39 -3.79 7.82 -12.74
N CYS A 40 -3.50 8.54 -11.65
CA CYS A 40 -3.09 9.95 -11.71
C CYS A 40 -1.59 10.19 -11.46
N GLY A 41 -0.83 9.15 -11.12
CA GLY A 41 0.62 9.22 -10.87
C GLY A 41 1.03 9.87 -9.54
N LEU A 42 0.08 10.40 -8.75
CA LEU A 42 0.37 11.04 -7.47
C LEU A 42 1.02 10.05 -6.50
N ARG A 43 2.06 10.51 -5.80
CA ARG A 43 2.77 9.71 -4.80
C ARG A 43 2.07 9.80 -3.45
N HIS A 44 1.94 8.67 -2.78
CA HIS A 44 1.31 8.55 -1.48
C HIS A 44 2.19 7.76 -0.51
N THR A 45 2.17 8.17 0.75
CA THR A 45 2.64 7.33 1.85
C THR A 45 1.46 6.55 2.37
N VAL A 46 1.58 5.23 2.34
CA VAL A 46 0.49 4.31 2.66
C VAL A 46 0.82 3.53 3.92
N THR A 47 -0.07 3.55 4.92
CA THR A 47 0.08 2.85 6.20
C THR A 47 -1.07 1.86 6.43
N PRO A 48 -0.87 0.74 7.16
CA PRO A 48 -1.97 -0.14 7.53
C PRO A 48 -3.05 0.65 8.29
N GLY A 49 -4.32 0.52 7.88
CA GLY A 49 -5.45 1.09 8.60
C GLY A 49 -6.03 0.13 9.64
N ASP A 50 -7.02 0.62 10.39
CA ASP A 50 -7.76 -0.19 11.35
C ASP A 50 -8.58 -1.28 10.67
N ARG A 51 -8.76 -2.42 11.34
CA ARG A 51 -9.44 -3.58 10.75
C ARG A 51 -10.92 -3.28 10.46
N PRO A 52 -11.46 -3.71 9.30
CA PRO A 52 -10.81 -4.46 8.22
C PRO A 52 -9.74 -3.64 7.48
N VAL A 53 -8.52 -4.19 7.34
CA VAL A 53 -7.28 -3.47 6.97
C VAL A 53 -7.35 -2.94 5.55
N ARG A 54 -8.00 -1.79 5.34
CA ARG A 54 -7.74 -0.94 4.18
C ARG A 54 -6.62 0.02 4.57
N TRP A 55 -5.55 0.03 3.79
CA TRP A 55 -4.42 0.90 4.08
C TRP A 55 -4.81 2.36 3.81
N GLN A 56 -4.39 3.25 4.70
CA GLN A 56 -4.64 4.68 4.62
C GLN A 56 -3.54 5.35 3.82
N ALA A 57 -3.91 6.25 2.91
CA ALA A 57 -2.98 7.02 2.11
C ALA A 57 -2.94 8.47 2.58
N GLY A 58 -1.74 8.99 2.83
CA GLY A 58 -1.46 10.40 3.06
C GLY A 58 -0.69 11.02 1.90
N ALA A 59 -0.62 12.36 1.87
CA ALA A 59 0.34 13.06 1.01
C ALA A 59 1.76 12.62 1.41
N ALA A 60 2.60 12.34 0.41
CA ALA A 60 4.00 11.95 0.61
C ALA A 60 4.90 13.18 0.83
#